data_AF-M4S4K1-F1
#
_entry.id   AF-M4S4K1-F1
#
_cell.length_a   1.000
_cell.length_b   1.000
_cell.length_c   1.000
_cell.angle_alpha   90.00
_cell.angle_beta   90.00
_cell.angle_gamma   90.00
#
_symmetry.space_group_name_H-M   'P 1'
#
loop_
_entity.id
_entity.type
_entity.pdbx_description
1 polymer ?
#
loop_
_entity_poly.entity_id
_entity_poly.type
_entity_poly.pdbx_seq_one_letter_code
_entity_poly.pdbx_strand_id
1 'polypeptide(L)'
;MAKLGHDVKLIPAQHVTPFMRGNKNDHNDSFAITEASQRPYIRFVPIKTEHQQEISCLHRIRERLSKNKVALSNQSRGLLSEIGEVFPCGHKALLNGLNSVIDNAQYSQPLLTW
;
A
#
# COMPACT_ATOMS: atom_id res chain seq x y z
N MET A 1 -29.11 4.20 -3.37
CA MET A 1 -29.06 4.40 -4.84
C MET A 1 -30.13 3.59 -5.56
N ALA A 2 -30.13 2.26 -5.45
CA ALA A 2 -31.30 1.46 -5.91
C ALA A 2 -32.59 1.81 -5.13
N LYS A 3 -32.49 2.11 -3.83
CA LYS A 3 -33.59 2.68 -3.02
C LYS A 3 -34.17 4.02 -3.55
N LEU A 4 -33.44 4.72 -4.42
CA LEU A 4 -33.87 5.95 -5.09
C LEU A 4 -34.23 5.72 -6.57
N GLY A 5 -34.25 4.47 -7.04
CA GLY A 5 -34.59 4.11 -8.42
C GLY A 5 -33.47 4.24 -9.45
N HIS A 6 -32.23 4.51 -9.03
CA HIS A 6 -31.09 4.65 -9.95
C HIS A 6 -30.30 3.34 -10.11
N ASP A 7 -30.11 2.92 -11.37
CA ASP A 7 -29.18 1.85 -11.75
C ASP A 7 -27.77 2.43 -11.89
N VAL A 8 -26.85 1.99 -11.01
CA VAL A 8 -25.49 2.51 -10.93
C VAL A 8 -24.52 1.49 -11.49
N LYS A 9 -23.73 1.88 -12.49
CA LYS A 9 -22.72 1.05 -13.12
C LYS A 9 -21.33 1.62 -12.90
N LEU A 10 -20.35 0.74 -12.66
CA LEU A 10 -18.95 1.11 -12.48
C LEU A 10 -18.18 0.89 -13.78
N ILE A 11 -17.45 1.91 -14.24
CA ILE A 11 -16.59 1.81 -15.42
C ILE A 11 -15.14 1.63 -14.97
N PRO A 12 -14.36 0.67 -15.53
CA PRO A 12 -12.94 0.56 -15.23
C PRO A 12 -12.20 1.85 -15.60
N ALA A 13 -11.35 2.37 -14.70
CA ALA A 13 -10.60 3.60 -14.95
C ALA A 13 -9.77 3.54 -16.24
N GLN A 14 -9.20 2.37 -16.56
CA GLN A 14 -8.43 2.13 -17.79
C GLN A 14 -9.23 2.38 -19.08
N HIS A 15 -10.57 2.21 -19.03
CA HIS A 15 -11.44 2.47 -20.17
C HIS A 15 -11.88 3.94 -20.22
N VAL A 16 -11.75 4.69 -19.13
CA VAL A 16 -12.05 6.12 -19.06
C VAL A 16 -10.84 6.96 -19.51
N THR A 17 -9.63 6.54 -19.15
CA THR A 17 -8.38 7.25 -19.44
C THR A 17 -8.24 7.74 -20.90
N PRO A 18 -8.59 6.95 -21.94
CA PRO A 18 -8.48 7.40 -23.33
C PRO A 18 -9.35 8.60 -23.70
N PHE A 19 -10.40 8.89 -22.93
CA PHE A 19 -11.34 9.99 -23.20
C PHE A 19 -11.01 11.25 -22.38
N MET A 20 -9.98 11.22 -21.53
CA MET A 20 -9.53 12.39 -20.78
C MET A 20 -8.87 13.41 -21.70
N ARG A 21 -9.29 14.67 -21.59
CA ARG A 21 -8.78 15.78 -22.42
C ARG A 21 -8.00 16.76 -21.55
N GLY A 22 -6.67 16.74 -21.67
CA GLY A 22 -5.80 17.62 -20.89
C GLY A 22 -5.62 17.16 -19.43
N ASN A 23 -5.34 18.10 -18.54
CA ASN A 23 -5.08 17.79 -17.13
C ASN A 23 -6.35 17.34 -16.38
N LYS A 24 -6.13 16.56 -15.33
CA LYS A 24 -7.18 16.10 -14.44
C LYS A 24 -7.88 17.28 -13.76
N ASN A 25 -9.18 17.39 -13.99
CA ASN A 25 -10.10 18.28 -13.28
C ASN A 25 -11.50 17.65 -13.33
N ASP A 26 -12.41 18.11 -12.47
CA ASP A 26 -13.73 17.49 -12.34
C ASP A 26 -14.56 17.56 -13.65
N HIS A 27 -14.38 18.63 -14.43
CA HIS A 27 -15.04 18.81 -15.72
C HIS A 27 -14.61 17.73 -16.73
N ASN A 28 -13.31 17.60 -16.94
CA ASN A 28 -12.69 16.62 -17.84
C ASN A 28 -12.98 15.19 -17.38
N ASP A 29 -12.96 14.94 -16.06
CA ASP A 29 -13.29 13.65 -15.49
C ASP A 29 -14.74 13.26 -15.79
N SER A 30 -15.69 14.20 -15.60
CA SER A 30 -17.10 13.97 -15.91
C SER A 30 -17.35 13.72 -17.40
N PHE A 31 -16.67 14.46 -18.27
CA PHE A 31 -16.78 14.34 -19.71
C PHE A 31 -16.27 12.97 -20.19
N ALA A 32 -15.08 12.58 -19.73
CA ALA A 32 -14.48 11.30 -20.09
C ALA A 32 -15.29 10.10 -19.59
N ILE A 33 -15.85 10.17 -18.36
CA ILE A 33 -16.73 9.12 -17.83
C ILE A 33 -18.01 9.02 -18.66
N THR A 34 -18.61 10.15 -19.01
CA THR A 34 -19.82 10.20 -19.84
C THR A 34 -19.55 9.62 -21.22
N GLU A 35 -18.45 10.01 -21.84
CA GLU A 35 -18.04 9.52 -23.17
C GLU A 35 -17.72 8.02 -23.16
N ALA A 36 -17.03 7.54 -22.12
CA ALA A 36 -16.77 6.13 -21.92
C ALA A 36 -18.09 5.34 -21.74
N SER A 37 -19.03 5.86 -20.96
CA SER A 37 -20.31 5.19 -20.64
C SER A 37 -21.16 4.90 -21.88
N GLN A 38 -21.00 5.69 -22.94
CA GLN A 38 -21.75 5.56 -24.20
C GLN A 38 -21.12 4.57 -25.19
N ARG A 39 -19.95 4.01 -24.88
CA ARG A 39 -19.26 3.09 -25.80
C ARG A 39 -20.01 1.75 -25.88
N PRO A 40 -20.32 1.25 -27.09
CA PRO A 40 -21.22 0.11 -27.27
C PRO A 40 -20.69 -1.20 -26.66
N TYR A 41 -19.37 -1.34 -26.55
CA TYR A 41 -18.71 -2.55 -26.04
C TYR A 41 -18.07 -2.33 -24.67
N ILE A 42 -18.49 -1.32 -23.90
CA ILE A 42 -17.90 -1.09 -22.59
C ILE A 42 -18.31 -2.17 -21.60
N ARG A 43 -17.30 -2.83 -21.01
CA ARG A 43 -17.52 -3.80 -19.95
C ARG A 43 -17.53 -3.11 -18.60
N PHE A 44 -18.70 -3.08 -17.98
CA PHE A 44 -18.86 -2.56 -16.62
C PHE A 44 -18.30 -3.55 -15.57
N VAL A 45 -17.80 -2.99 -14.47
CA VAL A 45 -17.33 -3.76 -13.33
C VAL A 45 -18.52 -4.02 -12.41
N PRO A 46 -18.76 -5.28 -11.98
CA PRO A 46 -19.76 -5.54 -10.97
C PRO A 46 -19.37 -4.88 -9.64
N ILE A 47 -20.37 -4.47 -8.88
CA ILE A 47 -20.15 -4.05 -7.49
C ILE A 47 -19.59 -5.25 -6.74
N LYS A 48 -18.52 -5.03 -5.98
CA LYS A 48 -17.91 -6.10 -5.16
C LYS A 48 -18.92 -6.58 -4.13
N THR A 49 -18.98 -7.90 -3.95
CA THR A 49 -19.68 -8.47 -2.80
C THR A 49 -18.93 -8.13 -1.51
N GLU A 50 -19.63 -8.18 -0.37
CA GLU A 50 -19.02 -7.98 0.95
C GLU A 50 -17.81 -8.90 1.15
N HIS A 51 -17.96 -10.19 0.83
CA HIS A 51 -16.87 -11.15 0.93
C HIS A 51 -15.66 -10.81 0.03
N GLN A 52 -15.89 -10.35 -1.21
CA GLN A 52 -14.80 -9.88 -2.09
C GLN A 52 -14.13 -8.62 -1.54
N GLN A 53 -14.88 -7.75 -0.88
CA GLN A 53 -14.36 -6.56 -0.23
C GLN A 53 -13.49 -6.93 0.99
N GLU A 54 -13.94 -7.87 1.82
CA GLU A 54 -13.16 -8.41 2.95
C GLU A 54 -11.82 -8.99 2.49
N ILE A 55 -11.82 -9.84 1.47
CA ILE A 55 -10.60 -10.40 0.88
C ILE A 55 -9.67 -9.26 0.41
N SER A 56 -10.21 -8.24 -0.27
CA SER A 56 -9.41 -7.09 -0.70
C SER A 56 -8.80 -6.32 0.49
N CYS A 57 -9.53 -6.17 1.59
CA CYS A 57 -9.03 -5.55 2.81
C CYS A 57 -7.89 -6.37 3.43
N LEU A 58 -8.03 -7.69 3.53
CA LEU A 58 -6.99 -8.59 4.04
C LEU A 58 -5.70 -8.50 3.21
N HIS A 59 -5.81 -8.48 1.88
CA HIS A 59 -4.65 -8.30 1.00
C HIS A 59 -3.93 -6.97 1.25
N ARG A 60 -4.66 -5.86 1.41
CA ARG A 60 -4.05 -4.55 1.72
C ARG A 60 -3.36 -4.54 3.08
N ILE A 61 -3.98 -5.15 4.10
CA ILE A 61 -3.37 -5.26 5.43
C ILE A 61 -2.05 -6.04 5.35
N ARG A 62 -2.06 -7.19 4.69
CA ARG A 62 -0.85 -8.01 4.48
C ARG A 62 0.23 -7.24 3.72
N GLU A 63 -0.12 -6.56 2.63
CA GLU A 63 0.82 -5.78 1.84
C GLU A 63 1.48 -4.67 2.69
N ARG A 64 0.67 -3.94 3.47
CA ARG A 64 1.16 -2.90 4.38
C ARG A 64 2.11 -3.47 5.42
N LEU A 65 1.74 -4.58 6.08
CA LEU A 65 2.60 -5.23 7.08
C LEU A 65 3.91 -5.72 6.46
N SER A 66 3.87 -6.27 5.24
CA SER A 66 5.08 -6.70 4.53
C SER A 66 6.01 -5.53 4.24
N LYS A 67 5.48 -4.41 3.75
CA LYS A 67 6.27 -3.19 3.49
C LYS A 67 6.84 -2.61 4.79
N ASN A 68 6.04 -2.51 5.84
CA ASN A 68 6.47 -2.02 7.15
C ASN A 68 7.57 -2.89 7.74
N LYS A 69 7.46 -4.21 7.62
CA LYS A 69 8.51 -5.15 8.07
C LYS A 69 9.85 -4.89 7.39
N VAL A 70 9.84 -4.68 6.06
CA VAL A 70 11.06 -4.39 5.29
C VAL A 70 11.62 -3.01 5.64
N ALA A 71 10.76 -1.99 5.71
CA ALA A 71 11.15 -0.63 6.07
C ALA A 71 11.79 -0.58 7.47
N LEU A 72 11.14 -1.17 8.47
CA LEU A 72 11.66 -1.25 9.83
C LEU A 72 12.98 -2.03 9.88
N SER A 73 13.07 -3.16 9.15
CA SER A 73 14.31 -3.93 9.08
C SER A 73 15.47 -3.12 8.49
N ASN A 74 15.21 -2.29 7.48
CA ASN A 74 16.23 -1.44 6.87
C ASN A 74 16.60 -0.26 7.77
N GLN A 75 15.61 0.35 8.42
CA GLN A 75 15.82 1.42 9.39
C GLN A 75 16.69 0.96 10.55
N SER A 76 16.38 -0.19 11.17
CA SER A 76 17.20 -0.76 12.24
C SER A 76 18.64 -1.01 11.79
N ARG A 77 18.83 -1.54 10.57
CA ARG A 77 20.17 -1.75 10.00
C ARG A 77 20.92 -0.42 9.80
N GLY A 78 20.25 0.62 9.32
CA GLY A 78 20.86 1.95 9.14
C GLY A 78 21.31 2.55 10.47
N LEU A 79 20.42 2.57 11.47
CA LEU A 79 20.72 3.11 12.80
C LEU A 79 21.87 2.36 13.49
N LEU A 80 21.89 1.03 13.39
CA LEU A 80 22.96 0.23 14.01
C LEU A 80 24.30 0.40 13.27
N SER A 81 24.25 0.62 11.95
CA SER A 81 25.45 0.92 11.18
C SER A 81 26.10 2.25 11.58
N GLU A 82 25.34 3.24 12.06
CA GLU A 82 25.88 4.52 12.55
C GLU A 82 26.73 4.34 13.82
N ILE A 83 26.44 3.31 14.62
CA ILE A 83 27.21 2.96 15.83
C ILE A 83 28.26 1.84 15.58
N GLY A 84 28.49 1.48 14.32
CA GLY A 84 29.51 0.51 13.90
C GLY A 84 29.04 -0.94 13.78
N GLU A 85 27.77 -1.23 14.03
CA GLU A 85 27.20 -2.58 13.95
C GLU A 85 26.58 -2.84 12.56
N VAL A 86 27.27 -3.62 11.73
CA VAL A 86 26.88 -3.86 10.34
C VAL A 86 26.42 -5.31 10.14
N PHE A 87 25.17 -5.47 9.70
CA PHE A 87 24.58 -6.80 9.43
C PHE A 87 24.39 -7.08 7.94
N PRO A 88 24.53 -8.35 7.51
CA PRO A 88 24.13 -8.76 6.17
C PRO A 88 22.64 -8.49 5.88
N CYS A 89 22.31 -8.36 4.59
CA CYS A 89 20.94 -8.22 4.14
C CYS A 89 20.09 -9.46 4.50
N GLY A 90 18.81 -9.24 4.76
CA GLY A 90 17.83 -10.29 5.04
C GLY A 90 17.31 -10.27 6.48
N HIS A 91 16.08 -10.74 6.65
CA HIS A 91 15.39 -10.66 7.94
C HIS A 91 16.00 -11.57 9.00
N LYS A 92 16.43 -12.79 8.63
CA LYS A 92 17.08 -13.73 9.57
C LYS A 92 18.44 -13.21 10.04
N ALA A 93 19.23 -12.65 9.13
CA ALA A 93 20.53 -12.06 9.45
C ALA A 93 20.37 -10.88 10.43
N LEU A 94 19.40 -9.99 10.16
CA LEU A 94 19.08 -8.89 11.07
C LEU A 94 18.68 -9.39 12.47
N LEU A 95 17.78 -10.37 12.58
CA LEU A 95 17.35 -10.88 13.89
C LEU A 95 18.51 -11.50 14.68
N ASN A 96 19.37 -12.28 14.03
CA ASN A 96 20.55 -12.84 14.68
C ASN A 96 21.50 -11.75 15.16
N GLY A 97 21.73 -10.72 14.35
CA GLY A 97 22.57 -9.57 14.69
C GLY A 97 21.99 -8.72 15.82
N LEU A 98 20.68 -8.50 15.82
CA LEU A 98 20.00 -7.81 16.91
C LEU A 98 20.14 -8.56 18.24
N ASN A 99 19.98 -9.88 18.24
CA ASN A 99 20.19 -10.68 19.46
C ASN A 99 21.62 -10.54 19.99
N SER A 100 22.64 -10.51 19.11
CA SER A 100 24.03 -10.31 19.56
C SER A 100 24.29 -8.91 20.13
N VAL A 101 23.57 -7.88 19.66
CA VAL A 101 23.71 -6.50 20.17
C VAL A 101 22.94 -6.30 21.47
N ILE A 102 21.74 -6.86 21.60
CA ILE A 102 20.91 -6.72 22.81
C ILE A 102 21.62 -7.28 24.05
N ASP A 103 22.34 -8.39 23.88
CA ASP A 103 23.07 -9.03 24.98
C ASP A 103 24.46 -8.41 25.23
N ASN A 104 24.85 -7.38 24.47
CA ASN A 104 26.15 -6.74 24.61
C ASN A 104 26.10 -5.60 25.65
N ALA A 105 26.87 -5.77 26.73
CA ALA A 105 27.00 -4.81 27.84
C ALA A 105 27.48 -3.41 27.40
N GLN A 106 28.23 -3.32 26.30
CA GLN A 106 28.74 -2.05 25.76
C GLN A 106 27.60 -1.12 25.29
N TYR A 107 26.49 -1.68 24.78
CA TYR A 107 25.38 -0.93 24.22
C TYR A 107 24.16 -0.84 25.14
N SER A 108 24.04 -1.72 26.14
CA SER A 108 22.90 -1.81 27.05
C SER A 108 23.02 -0.92 28.31
N GLN A 109 24.21 -0.40 28.62
CA GLN A 109 24.49 0.44 29.80
C GLN A 109 24.19 1.96 29.64
N PRO A 110 24.25 2.62 28.46
CA PRO A 110 24.12 4.09 28.38
C PRO A 110 22.70 4.67 28.52
N LEU A 111 21.65 3.86 28.63
CA LEU A 111 20.26 4.35 28.68
C LEU A 111 19.74 4.62 30.11
N LEU A 112 20.53 4.35 31.15
CA LEU A 112 20.12 4.49 32.55
C LEU A 112 20.82 5.64 33.31
N THR A 113 21.56 6.51 32.62
CA THR A 113 22.33 7.61 33.25
C THR A 113 21.89 9.01 32.83
N TRP A 114 20.58 9.23 32.64
CA TRP A 114 19.96 10.56 32.48
C TRP A 114 19.11 10.90 33.70
#